data_AF-A0A9P0DA25-F1
#
_entry.id   AF-A0A9P0DA25-F1
#
_cell.length_a   1.000
_cell.length_b   1.000
_cell.length_c   1.000
_cell.angle_alpha   90.00
_cell.angle_beta   90.00
_cell.angle_gamma   90.00
#
_symmetry.space_group_name_H-M   'P 1'
#
loop_
_entity.id
_entity.type
_entity.pdbx_description
1 polymer ?
#
loop_
_entity_poly.entity_id
_entity_poly.type
_entity_poly.pdbx_seq_one_letter_code
_entity_poly.pdbx_strand_id
1 'polypeptide(L)'
;MSVDDFLLKNDFQLRAGSRSGLWMLFLLPLSIIISAFKHSITTTPTYKLASLICTGMVLVSFTIILQRNKNQKLNLLNIWNIGALIVTSVLFHMCFQRGWLFCIFGGSFSTLAYLNFYKFILTKFKECFSLGEAGFVSQGLTLFSFFTISNVLNHSLRIVPFRSNMQISTLILQLGLTGIGIIAFSCYCFKIKSTVAFYSTSILAILSTIIIPLHILLQRSPVLWIVNQMFDDWSTIKLIMYWIFCTCIAVLAVSNQIFYAKKASTITRKIFHALAVAVYIPGLLYRCSFLYLASGVVLGIFFALEILRNLRIPPLGIYLQDGFVVFSDEKDCEQLALTPIYLLAGCSLPIWIHPSPCDVTDSASFNLVILLSGLLSIGVGDSMASIVGSHYGKFSWPGTKKTVEGTLACVLSQVGLIYLLIYFDCIRPLSSYDSVKILSAIVVTSLVEAKTTQVDNLALPLVMYIILIL
;
A
#
# COMPACT_ATOMS: atom_id res chain seq x y z
N MET A 1 -14.95 26.62 16.85
CA MET A 1 -15.37 26.17 15.51
C MET A 1 -14.99 24.70 15.39
N SER A 2 -15.96 23.80 15.48
CA SER A 2 -15.66 22.37 15.56
C SER A 2 -15.38 21.79 14.18
N VAL A 3 -14.67 20.66 14.16
CA VAL A 3 -14.35 19.86 12.97
C VAL A 3 -15.62 19.47 12.19
N ASP A 4 -16.76 19.47 12.88
CA ASP A 4 -18.06 19.01 12.38
C ASP A 4 -18.57 19.87 11.20
N ASP A 5 -18.33 21.20 11.22
CA ASP A 5 -18.82 22.11 10.17
C ASP A 5 -18.23 21.80 8.78
N PHE A 6 -16.93 21.47 8.72
CA PHE A 6 -16.27 21.13 7.47
C PHE A 6 -16.80 19.81 6.91
N LEU A 7 -17.02 18.82 7.77
CA LEU A 7 -17.53 17.50 7.38
C LEU A 7 -18.97 17.61 6.87
N LEU A 8 -19.82 18.34 7.58
CA LEU A 8 -21.21 18.60 7.20
C LEU A 8 -21.32 19.28 5.83
N LYS A 9 -20.52 20.33 5.58
CA LYS A 9 -20.54 21.05 4.28
C LYS A 9 -20.16 20.18 3.08
N ASN A 10 -19.44 19.09 3.32
CA ASN A 10 -18.93 18.20 2.28
C ASN A 10 -19.64 16.84 2.22
N ASP A 11 -20.63 16.59 3.09
CA ASP A 11 -21.28 15.28 3.27
C ASP A 11 -20.27 14.15 3.53
N PHE A 12 -19.30 14.41 4.41
CA PHE A 12 -18.29 13.44 4.82
C PHE A 12 -18.68 12.79 6.15
N GLN A 13 -18.58 11.47 6.20
CA GLN A 13 -18.71 10.67 7.42
C GLN A 13 -17.42 9.88 7.63
N LEU A 14 -16.69 10.22 8.67
CA LEU A 14 -15.40 9.61 8.98
C LEU A 14 -15.57 8.36 9.84
N ARG A 15 -14.55 7.50 9.83
CA ARG A 15 -14.51 6.33 10.73
C ARG A 15 -14.58 6.74 12.19
N ALA A 16 -15.45 6.07 12.94
CA ALA A 16 -15.66 6.30 14.37
C ALA A 16 -14.34 6.18 15.17
N GLY A 17 -14.15 7.06 16.16
CA GLY A 17 -12.99 7.04 17.05
C GLY A 17 -11.65 7.48 16.42
N SER A 18 -11.61 7.77 15.11
CA SER A 18 -10.39 8.22 14.44
C SER A 18 -10.19 9.73 14.55
N ARG A 19 -8.97 10.17 14.87
CA ARG A 19 -8.56 11.57 14.67
C ARG A 19 -8.42 11.86 13.16
N SER A 20 -8.36 13.15 12.78
CA SER A 20 -8.28 13.54 11.37
C SER A 20 -7.11 12.94 10.59
N GLY A 21 -5.97 12.66 11.23
CA GLY A 21 -4.84 11.97 10.58
C GLY A 21 -4.14 12.77 9.48
N LEU A 22 -4.30 14.10 9.42
CA LEU A 22 -3.83 14.94 8.29
C LEU A 22 -2.32 14.85 8.00
N TRP A 23 -1.51 14.46 8.98
CA TRP A 23 -0.08 14.23 8.78
C TRP A 23 0.20 13.07 7.79
N MET A 24 -0.73 12.12 7.66
CA MET A 24 -0.61 11.02 6.69
C MET A 24 -0.64 11.48 5.25
N LEU A 25 -1.20 12.67 4.97
CA LEU A 25 -1.19 13.28 3.64
C LEU A 25 0.22 13.52 3.12
N PHE A 26 1.24 13.47 3.97
CA PHE A 26 2.63 13.70 3.59
C PHE A 26 3.46 12.43 3.52
N LEU A 27 3.00 11.29 4.04
CA LEU A 27 3.83 10.08 4.13
C LEU A 27 4.21 9.51 2.76
N LEU A 28 3.23 9.21 1.90
CA LEU A 28 3.51 8.64 0.58
C LEU A 28 4.31 9.63 -0.29
N PRO A 29 3.91 10.90 -0.42
CA PRO A 29 4.65 11.84 -1.26
C PRO A 29 6.09 12.06 -0.78
N LEU A 30 6.30 12.23 0.53
CA LEU A 30 7.64 12.43 1.08
C LEU A 30 8.52 11.18 0.92
N SER A 31 7.95 9.98 1.07
CA SER A 31 8.71 8.74 0.87
C SER A 31 9.34 8.66 -0.53
N ILE A 32 8.60 9.05 -1.57
CA ILE A 32 9.08 9.04 -2.95
C ILE A 32 10.02 10.22 -3.23
N ILE A 33 9.69 11.42 -2.74
CA ILE A 33 10.52 12.62 -2.93
C ILE A 33 11.90 12.43 -2.29
N ILE A 34 11.95 12.01 -1.03
CA ILE A 34 13.22 11.80 -0.29
C ILE A 34 14.03 10.70 -0.97
N SER A 35 13.39 9.60 -1.37
CA SER A 35 14.04 8.51 -2.10
C SER A 35 14.68 8.99 -3.41
N ALA A 36 13.98 9.86 -4.16
CA ALA A 36 14.48 10.40 -5.41
C ALA A 36 15.73 11.27 -5.21
N PHE A 37 15.79 12.05 -4.13
CA PHE A 37 16.96 12.85 -3.78
C PHE A 37 18.13 12.02 -3.29
N LYS A 38 17.88 11.03 -2.43
CA LYS A 38 18.92 10.19 -1.80
C LYS A 38 19.52 9.17 -2.77
N HIS A 39 18.78 8.78 -3.80
CA HIS A 39 19.20 7.81 -4.82
C HIS A 39 19.36 8.48 -6.20
N SER A 40 19.87 9.72 -6.26
CA SER A 40 19.90 10.53 -7.49
C SER A 40 20.61 9.87 -8.68
N ILE A 41 21.59 8.98 -8.41
CA ILE A 41 22.37 8.24 -9.41
C ILE A 41 21.60 7.02 -9.95
N THR A 42 20.89 6.28 -9.09
CA THR A 42 20.15 5.06 -9.47
C THR A 42 18.70 5.32 -9.87
N THR A 43 18.19 6.54 -9.64
CA THR A 43 16.80 6.90 -9.94
C THR A 43 16.56 7.03 -11.44
N THR A 44 15.63 6.22 -11.92
CA THR A 44 15.18 6.26 -13.31
C THR A 44 14.44 7.57 -13.63
N PRO A 45 14.38 7.99 -14.91
CA PRO A 45 13.59 9.16 -15.30
C PRO A 45 12.11 9.06 -14.90
N THR A 46 11.55 7.85 -14.88
CA THR A 46 10.18 7.59 -14.42
C THR A 46 10.04 7.80 -12.91
N TYR A 47 11.05 7.44 -12.12
CA TYR A 47 11.06 7.71 -10.68
C TYR A 47 11.19 9.20 -10.36
N LYS A 48 12.05 9.93 -11.10
CA LYS A 48 12.12 11.39 -11.01
C LYS A 48 10.77 12.03 -11.34
N LEU A 49 10.05 11.50 -12.33
CA LEU A 49 8.71 11.96 -12.68
C LEU A 49 7.72 11.72 -11.53
N ALA A 50 7.83 10.57 -10.84
CA ALA A 50 7.00 10.23 -9.69
C ALA A 50 7.21 11.22 -8.53
N SER A 51 8.46 11.60 -8.27
CA SER A 51 8.80 12.59 -7.22
C SER A 51 8.17 13.95 -7.49
N LEU A 52 8.03 14.34 -8.76
CA LEU A 52 7.44 15.61 -9.12
C LEU A 52 5.92 15.60 -9.01
N ILE A 53 5.27 14.50 -9.40
CA ILE A 53 3.84 14.29 -9.13
C ILE A 53 3.57 14.35 -7.62
N CYS A 54 4.42 13.70 -6.83
CA CYS A 54 4.35 13.73 -5.37
C CYS A 54 4.50 15.16 -4.82
N THR A 55 5.39 15.98 -5.41
CA THR A 55 5.53 17.40 -5.03
C THR A 55 4.22 18.15 -5.24
N GLY A 56 3.50 17.87 -6.34
CA GLY A 56 2.16 18.40 -6.55
C GLY A 56 1.12 17.94 -5.53
N MET A 57 1.15 16.66 -5.18
CA MET A 57 0.29 16.12 -4.12
C MET A 57 0.56 16.74 -2.76
N VAL A 58 1.82 17.07 -2.43
CA VAL A 58 2.17 17.80 -1.20
C VAL A 58 1.52 19.19 -1.19
N LEU A 59 1.62 19.94 -2.30
CA LEU A 59 0.97 21.25 -2.41
C LEU A 59 -0.54 21.14 -2.23
N VAL A 60 -1.19 20.15 -2.85
CA VAL A 60 -2.63 19.90 -2.70
C VAL A 60 -2.98 19.45 -1.28
N SER A 61 -2.11 18.70 -0.62
CA SER A 61 -2.31 18.31 0.78
C SER A 61 -2.35 19.54 1.68
N PHE A 62 -1.49 20.53 1.45
CA PHE A 62 -1.58 21.82 2.11
C PHE A 62 -2.90 22.56 1.77
N THR A 63 -3.36 22.55 0.52
CA THR A 63 -4.63 23.20 0.17
C THR A 63 -5.85 22.53 0.84
N ILE A 64 -5.86 21.20 0.98
CA ILE A 64 -6.89 20.46 1.73
C ILE A 64 -6.89 20.91 3.20
N ILE A 65 -5.72 21.00 3.83
CA ILE A 65 -5.59 21.44 5.23
C ILE A 65 -6.07 22.90 5.37
N LEU A 66 -5.71 23.79 4.45
CA LEU A 66 -6.15 25.18 4.45
C LEU A 66 -7.66 25.32 4.30
N GLN A 67 -8.27 24.59 3.36
CA GLN A 67 -9.73 24.62 3.16
C GLN A 67 -10.48 24.05 4.37
N ARG A 68 -9.94 22.99 4.99
CA ARG A 68 -10.46 22.45 6.25
C ARG A 68 -10.39 23.48 7.37
N ASN A 69 -9.23 24.10 7.59
CA ASN A 69 -9.07 25.08 8.66
C ASN A 69 -9.96 26.32 8.46
N LYS A 70 -10.29 26.67 7.21
CA LYS A 70 -11.23 27.74 6.85
C LYS A 70 -12.69 27.28 6.80
N ASN A 71 -13.02 26.03 7.13
CA ASN A 71 -14.34 25.43 7.02
C ASN A 71 -15.02 25.67 5.65
N GLN A 72 -14.24 25.57 4.58
CA GLN A 72 -14.71 25.74 3.20
C GLN A 72 -15.18 24.41 2.61
N LYS A 73 -16.13 24.49 1.68
CA LYS A 73 -16.49 23.34 0.85
C LYS A 73 -15.30 22.99 -0.05
N LEU A 74 -15.00 21.70 -0.16
CA LEU A 74 -13.89 21.19 -0.94
C LEU A 74 -14.21 21.32 -2.43
N ASN A 75 -13.73 22.43 -2.98
CA ASN A 75 -13.90 22.80 -4.39
C ASN A 75 -12.64 22.44 -5.17
N LEU A 76 -12.81 21.75 -6.30
CA LEU A 76 -11.68 21.31 -7.12
C LEU A 76 -10.93 22.50 -7.73
N LEU A 77 -11.65 23.47 -8.29
CA LEU A 77 -11.11 24.63 -9.01
C LEU A 77 -10.91 25.86 -8.11
N ASN A 78 -10.57 25.66 -6.84
CA ASN A 78 -10.20 26.77 -5.96
C ASN A 78 -8.89 27.43 -6.42
N ILE A 79 -8.72 28.74 -6.16
CA ILE A 79 -7.52 29.52 -6.54
C ILE A 79 -6.22 28.86 -6.07
N TRP A 80 -6.23 28.28 -4.86
CA TRP A 80 -5.08 27.55 -4.31
C TRP A 80 -4.73 26.28 -5.08
N ASN A 81 -5.75 25.56 -5.58
CA ASN A 81 -5.56 24.35 -6.37
C ASN A 81 -5.07 24.68 -7.79
N ILE A 82 -5.59 25.76 -8.38
CA ILE A 82 -5.09 26.30 -9.65
C ILE A 82 -3.64 26.74 -9.50
N GLY A 83 -3.30 27.43 -8.41
CA GLY A 83 -1.91 27.79 -8.08
C GLY A 83 -1.00 26.57 -7.98
N ALA A 84 -1.42 25.52 -7.25
CA ALA A 84 -0.67 24.27 -7.15
C ALA A 84 -0.48 23.60 -8.52
N LEU A 85 -1.48 23.63 -9.40
CA LEU A 85 -1.42 23.10 -10.75
C LEU A 85 -0.40 23.87 -11.61
N ILE A 86 -0.43 25.20 -11.56
CA ILE A 86 0.50 26.04 -12.32
C ILE A 86 1.94 25.79 -11.84
N VAL A 87 2.18 25.85 -10.52
CA VAL A 87 3.50 25.63 -9.93
C VAL A 87 4.05 24.27 -10.33
N THR A 88 3.24 23.20 -10.18
CA THR A 88 3.66 21.85 -10.58
C THR A 88 3.97 21.76 -12.05
N SER A 89 3.11 22.30 -12.92
CA SER A 89 3.30 22.29 -14.38
C SER A 89 4.59 23.01 -14.80
N VAL A 90 4.91 24.15 -14.17
CA VAL A 90 6.17 24.87 -14.42
C VAL A 90 7.36 24.03 -13.96
N LEU A 91 7.28 23.39 -12.79
CA LEU A 91 8.33 22.48 -12.33
C LEU A 91 8.53 21.28 -13.29
N PHE A 92 7.46 20.74 -13.89
CA PHE A 92 7.56 19.70 -14.93
C PHE A 92 8.37 20.19 -16.13
N HIS A 93 8.08 21.41 -16.57
CA HIS A 93 8.79 22.01 -17.69
C HIS A 93 10.27 22.23 -17.36
N MET A 94 10.58 22.79 -16.19
CA MET A 94 11.96 23.03 -15.75
C MET A 94 12.78 21.75 -15.60
N CYS A 95 12.19 20.68 -15.04
CA CYS A 95 12.92 19.45 -14.73
C CYS A 95 13.09 18.51 -15.93
N PHE A 96 12.09 18.43 -16.82
CA PHE A 96 12.08 17.44 -17.92
C PHE A 96 12.26 18.04 -19.31
N GLN A 97 12.18 19.36 -19.46
CA GLN A 97 12.26 20.07 -20.75
C GLN A 97 11.33 19.46 -21.83
N ARG A 98 10.18 18.91 -21.40
CA ARG A 98 9.15 18.35 -22.28
C ARG A 98 8.16 19.43 -22.69
N GLY A 99 7.40 19.16 -23.75
CA GLY A 99 6.34 20.04 -24.24
C GLY A 99 5.31 20.38 -23.16
N TRP A 100 4.77 21.61 -23.22
CA TRP A 100 3.82 22.14 -22.23
C TRP A 100 2.58 21.25 -22.04
N LEU A 101 2.11 20.57 -23.09
CA LEU A 101 0.98 19.64 -22.99
C LEU A 101 1.23 18.52 -21.96
N PHE A 102 2.42 17.91 -21.99
CA PHE A 102 2.78 16.87 -21.02
C PHE A 102 2.92 17.44 -19.60
N CYS A 103 3.49 18.64 -19.49
CA CYS A 103 3.71 19.31 -18.21
C CYS A 103 2.38 19.70 -17.54
N ILE A 104 1.46 20.28 -18.32
CA ILE A 104 0.10 20.63 -17.87
C ILE A 104 -0.69 19.37 -17.53
N PHE A 105 -0.56 18.30 -18.32
CA PHE A 105 -1.17 17.02 -18.01
C PHE A 105 -0.67 16.48 -16.66
N GLY A 106 0.65 16.45 -16.43
CA GLY A 106 1.25 16.05 -15.15
C GLY A 106 0.78 16.88 -13.96
N GLY A 107 0.80 18.22 -14.09
CA GLY A 107 0.32 19.14 -13.06
C GLY A 107 -1.18 18.96 -12.77
N SER A 108 -2.00 18.88 -13.82
CA SER A 108 -3.45 18.65 -13.69
C SER A 108 -3.76 17.30 -13.06
N PHE A 109 -3.02 16.25 -13.39
CA PHE A 109 -3.22 14.93 -12.81
C PHE A 109 -2.82 14.89 -11.34
N SER A 110 -1.67 15.49 -10.98
CA SER A 110 -1.22 15.57 -9.58
C SER A 110 -2.17 16.35 -8.67
N THR A 111 -3.00 17.24 -9.25
CA THR A 111 -3.91 18.11 -8.52
C THR A 111 -5.37 17.68 -8.63
N LEU A 112 -5.96 17.75 -9.82
CA LEU A 112 -7.37 17.48 -10.04
C LEU A 112 -7.72 16.01 -9.87
N ALA A 113 -6.89 15.07 -10.35
CA ALA A 113 -7.17 13.65 -10.18
C ALA A 113 -7.08 13.25 -8.70
N TYR A 114 -6.07 13.75 -7.98
CA TYR A 114 -5.95 13.53 -6.53
C TYR A 114 -7.17 14.05 -5.76
N LEU A 115 -7.61 15.28 -6.01
CA LEU A 115 -8.80 15.84 -5.35
C LEU A 115 -10.09 15.09 -5.71
N ASN A 116 -10.22 14.62 -6.95
CA ASN A 116 -11.35 13.80 -7.38
C ASN A 116 -11.40 12.47 -6.63
N PHE A 117 -10.28 11.74 -6.56
CA PHE A 117 -10.23 10.49 -5.80
C PHE A 117 -10.49 10.73 -4.31
N TYR A 118 -9.91 11.79 -3.74
CA TYR A 118 -10.11 12.14 -2.33
C TYR A 118 -11.58 12.39 -1.99
N LYS A 119 -12.27 13.19 -2.81
CA LYS A 119 -13.70 13.45 -2.65
C LYS A 119 -14.54 12.20 -2.92
N PHE A 120 -14.20 11.41 -3.94
CA PHE A 120 -14.91 10.18 -4.25
C PHE A 120 -14.84 9.19 -3.08
N ILE A 121 -13.64 8.94 -2.54
CA ILE A 121 -13.44 8.00 -1.43
C ILE A 121 -14.25 8.43 -0.21
N LEU A 122 -14.14 9.70 0.22
CA LEU A 122 -14.83 10.20 1.42
C LEU A 122 -16.35 10.28 1.29
N THR A 123 -16.88 10.39 0.07
CA THR A 123 -18.33 10.45 -0.16
C THR A 123 -18.97 9.08 -0.37
N LYS A 124 -18.23 8.13 -0.99
CA LYS A 124 -18.75 6.81 -1.32
C LYS A 124 -18.51 5.76 -0.24
N PHE A 125 -17.36 5.82 0.41
CA PHE A 125 -16.99 4.90 1.50
C PHE A 125 -17.13 5.61 2.85
N LYS A 126 -18.37 5.98 3.17
CA LYS A 126 -18.71 6.62 4.45
C LYS A 126 -18.31 5.70 5.61
N GLU A 127 -17.77 6.29 6.66
CA GLU A 127 -17.31 5.63 7.89
C GLU A 127 -16.08 4.69 7.74
N CYS A 128 -15.52 4.53 6.55
CA CYS A 128 -14.38 3.62 6.35
C CYS A 128 -13.03 4.29 6.61
N PHE A 129 -12.92 5.61 6.43
CA PHE A 129 -11.63 6.31 6.43
C PHE A 129 -11.62 7.52 7.37
N SER A 130 -10.44 7.83 7.92
CA SER A 130 -10.09 9.18 8.36
C SER A 130 -9.75 10.08 7.16
N LEU A 131 -9.63 11.40 7.38
CA LEU A 131 -9.16 12.32 6.32
C LEU A 131 -7.75 11.96 5.84
N GLY A 132 -6.85 11.57 6.76
CA GLY A 132 -5.50 11.13 6.43
C GLY A 132 -5.47 9.85 5.61
N GLU A 133 -6.25 8.85 6.02
CA GLU A 133 -6.33 7.54 5.37
C GLU A 133 -6.90 7.65 3.95
N ALA A 134 -7.99 8.40 3.79
CA ALA A 134 -8.55 8.66 2.47
C ALA A 134 -7.56 9.39 1.56
N GLY A 135 -6.80 10.33 2.11
CA GLY A 135 -5.77 11.06 1.39
C GLY A 135 -4.63 10.16 0.93
N PHE A 136 -4.16 9.28 1.80
CA PHE A 136 -3.14 8.28 1.47
C PHE A 136 -3.60 7.38 0.30
N VAL A 137 -4.80 6.78 0.41
CA VAL A 137 -5.33 5.90 -0.63
C VAL A 137 -5.50 6.65 -1.95
N SER A 138 -5.99 7.89 -1.89
CA SER A 138 -6.17 8.74 -3.07
C SER A 138 -4.85 9.09 -3.75
N GLN A 139 -3.78 9.35 -3.00
CA GLN A 139 -2.43 9.57 -3.56
C GLN A 139 -1.91 8.31 -4.25
N GLY A 140 -2.09 7.15 -3.63
CA GLY A 140 -1.75 5.85 -4.24
C GLY A 140 -2.49 5.63 -5.56
N LEU A 141 -3.81 5.88 -5.59
CA LEU A 141 -4.62 5.79 -6.81
C LEU A 141 -4.15 6.78 -7.89
N THR A 142 -3.84 8.03 -7.53
CA THR A 142 -3.33 9.00 -8.49
C THR A 142 -1.98 8.59 -9.07
N LEU A 143 -1.02 8.14 -8.26
CA LEU A 143 0.25 7.65 -8.78
C LEU A 143 0.04 6.44 -9.69
N PHE A 144 -0.72 5.45 -9.21
CA PHE A 144 -1.03 4.24 -9.96
C PHE A 144 -1.65 4.57 -11.33
N SER A 145 -2.73 5.35 -11.36
CA SER A 145 -3.42 5.69 -12.62
C SER A 145 -2.53 6.49 -13.57
N PHE A 146 -1.77 7.47 -13.07
CA PHE A 146 -0.86 8.25 -13.91
C PHE A 146 0.19 7.36 -14.60
N PHE A 147 0.82 6.47 -13.83
CA PHE A 147 1.87 5.61 -14.35
C PHE A 147 1.34 4.46 -15.21
N THR A 148 0.13 3.95 -14.93
CA THR A 148 -0.54 3.00 -15.83
C THR A 148 -0.81 3.65 -17.19
N ILE A 149 -1.42 4.84 -17.21
CA ILE A 149 -1.67 5.58 -18.46
C ILE A 149 -0.36 5.86 -19.20
N SER A 150 0.65 6.39 -18.48
CA SER A 150 1.94 6.73 -19.07
C SER A 150 2.66 5.51 -19.64
N ASN A 151 2.67 4.37 -18.94
CA ASN A 151 3.35 3.16 -19.39
C ASN A 151 2.66 2.54 -20.61
N VAL A 152 1.32 2.47 -20.60
CA VAL A 152 0.55 1.97 -21.74
C VAL A 152 0.77 2.85 -22.97
N LEU A 153 0.61 4.18 -22.84
CA LEU A 153 0.81 5.11 -23.96
C LEU A 153 2.24 5.10 -24.50
N ASN A 154 3.24 5.18 -23.61
CA ASN A 154 4.64 5.16 -24.04
C ASN A 154 4.99 3.85 -24.76
N HIS A 155 4.40 2.73 -24.37
CA HIS A 155 4.71 1.44 -24.98
C HIS A 155 3.96 1.20 -26.29
N SER A 156 2.70 1.64 -26.40
CA SER A 156 1.98 1.65 -27.68
C SER A 156 2.71 2.43 -28.77
N LEU A 157 3.61 3.35 -28.39
CA LEU A 157 4.43 4.16 -29.28
C LEU A 157 5.88 3.65 -29.44
N ARG A 158 6.31 2.64 -28.67
CA ARG A 158 7.69 2.11 -28.70
C ARG A 158 7.78 0.82 -29.52
N ILE A 159 8.89 0.70 -30.24
CA ILE A 159 9.23 -0.49 -31.04
C ILE A 159 9.98 -1.54 -30.18
N VAL A 160 10.55 -1.15 -29.03
CA VAL A 160 11.41 -2.03 -28.21
C VAL A 160 10.63 -2.70 -27.07
N PRO A 161 10.66 -4.05 -26.94
CA PRO A 161 9.96 -4.77 -25.89
C PRO A 161 10.59 -4.55 -24.49
N PHE A 162 9.78 -4.74 -23.44
CA PHE A 162 10.25 -4.73 -22.04
C PHE A 162 11.28 -5.85 -21.80
N ARG A 163 12.42 -5.49 -21.22
CA ARG A 163 13.55 -6.42 -21.01
C ARG A 163 13.69 -6.90 -19.57
N SER A 164 13.35 -6.08 -18.58
CA SER A 164 13.51 -6.47 -17.16
C SER A 164 12.23 -7.14 -16.61
N ASN A 165 12.42 -8.14 -15.74
CA ASN A 165 11.31 -8.81 -15.04
C ASN A 165 10.47 -7.81 -14.26
N MET A 166 11.09 -6.83 -13.59
CA MET A 166 10.40 -5.81 -12.82
C MET A 166 9.47 -4.93 -13.67
N GLN A 167 9.88 -4.56 -14.90
CA GLN A 167 9.04 -3.80 -15.81
C GLN A 167 7.85 -4.64 -16.31
N ILE A 168 8.09 -5.90 -16.65
CA ILE A 168 7.03 -6.84 -17.07
C ILE A 168 6.03 -7.03 -15.94
N SER A 169 6.52 -7.31 -14.73
CA SER A 169 5.70 -7.42 -13.51
C SER A 169 4.89 -6.15 -13.28
N THR A 170 5.51 -4.96 -13.38
CA THR A 170 4.81 -3.69 -13.19
C THR A 170 3.67 -3.52 -14.18
N LEU A 171 3.87 -3.84 -15.47
CA LEU A 171 2.80 -3.74 -16.46
C LEU A 171 1.67 -4.75 -16.20
N ILE A 172 2.01 -5.99 -15.85
CA ILE A 172 1.04 -7.03 -15.46
C ILE A 172 0.19 -6.55 -14.28
N LEU A 173 0.82 -5.99 -13.25
CA LEU A 173 0.13 -5.46 -12.08
C LEU A 173 -0.74 -4.25 -12.41
N GLN A 174 -0.22 -3.32 -13.21
CA GLN A 174 -0.95 -2.12 -13.63
C GLN A 174 -2.23 -2.46 -14.41
N LEU A 175 -2.14 -3.34 -15.41
CA LEU A 175 -3.31 -3.75 -16.17
C LEU A 175 -4.22 -4.70 -15.37
N GLY A 176 -3.65 -5.61 -14.59
CA GLY A 176 -4.39 -6.51 -13.71
C GLY A 176 -5.29 -5.79 -12.70
N LEU A 177 -4.70 -4.86 -11.93
CA LEU A 177 -5.44 -4.07 -10.94
C LEU A 177 -6.42 -3.10 -11.59
N THR A 178 -6.08 -2.53 -12.76
CA THR A 178 -7.02 -1.70 -13.52
C THR A 178 -8.24 -2.51 -13.99
N GLY A 179 -8.02 -3.75 -14.45
CA GLY A 179 -9.10 -4.65 -14.85
C GLY A 179 -10.03 -4.98 -13.68
N ILE A 180 -9.48 -5.26 -12.50
CA ILE A 180 -10.29 -5.48 -11.28
C ILE A 180 -11.06 -4.21 -10.89
N GLY A 181 -10.43 -3.04 -10.99
CA GLY A 181 -11.11 -1.75 -10.78
C GLY A 181 -12.28 -1.53 -11.74
N ILE A 182 -12.13 -1.93 -13.01
CA ILE A 182 -13.21 -1.87 -14.03
C ILE A 182 -14.34 -2.84 -13.69
N ILE A 183 -14.05 -4.03 -13.16
CA ILE A 183 -15.07 -4.96 -12.67
C ILE A 183 -15.87 -4.30 -11.54
N ALA A 184 -15.19 -3.76 -10.53
CA ALA A 184 -15.83 -3.07 -9.41
C ALA A 184 -16.70 -1.90 -9.88
N PHE A 185 -16.16 -1.05 -10.76
CA PHE A 185 -16.87 0.09 -11.33
C PHE A 185 -18.08 -0.34 -12.14
N SER A 186 -17.98 -1.39 -12.95
CA SER A 186 -19.09 -1.93 -13.73
C SER A 186 -20.19 -2.48 -12.83
N CYS A 187 -19.82 -3.23 -11.78
CA CYS A 187 -20.78 -3.74 -10.79
C CYS A 187 -21.54 -2.59 -10.11
N TYR A 188 -20.85 -1.50 -9.77
CA TYR A 188 -21.45 -0.31 -9.19
C TYR A 188 -22.39 0.42 -10.18
N CYS A 189 -21.92 0.72 -11.39
CA CYS A 189 -22.66 1.48 -12.38
C CYS A 189 -23.92 0.74 -12.88
N PHE A 190 -23.79 -0.57 -13.14
CA PHE A 190 -24.89 -1.40 -13.63
C PHE A 190 -25.67 -2.10 -12.52
N LYS A 191 -25.33 -1.86 -11.24
CA LYS A 191 -25.97 -2.47 -10.05
C LYS A 191 -26.11 -3.99 -10.18
N ILE A 192 -25.02 -4.65 -10.56
CA ILE A 192 -24.99 -6.08 -10.86
C ILE A 192 -25.22 -6.87 -9.56
N LYS A 193 -26.28 -7.69 -9.54
CA LYS A 193 -26.59 -8.61 -8.43
C LYS A 193 -26.65 -10.07 -8.87
N SER A 194 -26.90 -10.34 -10.15
CA SER A 194 -26.97 -11.69 -10.68
C SER A 194 -25.58 -12.31 -10.82
N THR A 195 -25.42 -13.54 -10.34
CA THR A 195 -24.21 -14.35 -10.45
C THR A 195 -23.73 -14.47 -11.90
N VAL A 196 -24.65 -14.73 -12.83
CA VAL A 196 -24.31 -14.89 -14.26
C VAL A 196 -23.82 -13.56 -14.83
N ALA A 197 -24.53 -12.46 -14.54
CA ALA A 197 -24.12 -11.14 -15.00
C ALA A 197 -22.75 -10.74 -14.43
N PHE A 198 -22.47 -11.05 -13.17
CA PHE A 198 -21.20 -10.79 -12.52
C PHE A 198 -20.05 -11.54 -13.21
N TYR A 199 -20.16 -12.85 -13.42
CA TYR A 199 -19.09 -13.63 -14.05
C TYR A 199 -18.91 -13.26 -15.52
N SER A 200 -19.99 -13.01 -16.27
CA SER A 200 -19.90 -12.57 -17.67
C SER A 200 -19.20 -11.21 -17.80
N THR A 201 -19.55 -10.23 -16.95
CA THR A 201 -18.88 -8.92 -16.94
C THR A 201 -17.43 -9.03 -16.48
N SER A 202 -17.13 -9.89 -15.51
CA SER A 202 -15.76 -10.15 -15.06
C SER A 202 -14.90 -10.76 -16.15
N ILE A 203 -15.39 -11.78 -16.86
CA ILE A 203 -14.69 -12.40 -17.99
C ILE A 203 -14.42 -11.37 -19.09
N LEU A 204 -15.44 -10.58 -19.47
CA LEU A 204 -15.29 -9.55 -20.49
C LEU A 204 -14.24 -8.50 -20.09
N ALA A 205 -14.27 -8.04 -18.84
CA ALA A 205 -13.29 -7.09 -18.32
C ALA A 205 -11.87 -7.69 -18.33
N ILE A 206 -11.70 -8.93 -17.84
CA ILE A 206 -10.40 -9.61 -17.81
C ILE A 206 -9.82 -9.76 -19.23
N LEU A 207 -10.64 -10.18 -20.19
CA LEU A 207 -10.18 -10.33 -21.57
C LEU A 207 -9.81 -8.98 -22.20
N SER A 208 -10.68 -7.98 -22.09
CA SER A 208 -10.51 -6.68 -22.75
C SER A 208 -9.43 -5.80 -22.13
N THR A 209 -9.18 -5.92 -20.82
CA THR A 209 -8.28 -5.01 -20.08
C THR A 209 -6.97 -5.65 -19.63
N ILE A 210 -6.97 -6.96 -19.38
CA ILE A 210 -5.81 -7.69 -18.88
C ILE A 210 -5.19 -8.52 -20.01
N ILE A 211 -5.87 -9.55 -20.48
CA ILE A 211 -5.26 -10.59 -21.33
C ILE A 211 -4.88 -10.04 -22.71
N ILE A 212 -5.82 -9.43 -23.43
CA ILE A 212 -5.56 -8.94 -24.80
C ILE A 212 -4.51 -7.81 -24.79
N PRO A 213 -4.64 -6.75 -23.97
CA PRO A 213 -3.64 -5.69 -23.95
C PRO A 213 -2.26 -6.17 -23.51
N LEU A 214 -2.16 -7.05 -22.49
CA LEU A 214 -0.86 -7.58 -22.08
C LEU A 214 -0.22 -8.43 -23.17
N HIS A 215 -0.99 -9.23 -23.90
CA HIS A 215 -0.43 -10.04 -24.99
C HIS A 215 0.17 -9.16 -26.10
N ILE A 216 -0.54 -8.09 -26.46
CA ILE A 216 -0.08 -7.11 -27.47
C ILE A 216 1.16 -6.35 -26.97
N LEU A 217 1.08 -5.77 -25.77
CA LEU A 217 2.15 -4.92 -25.23
C LEU A 217 3.41 -5.74 -24.89
N LEU A 218 3.27 -6.93 -24.31
CA LEU A 218 4.43 -7.76 -23.95
C LEU A 218 4.97 -8.59 -25.12
N GLN A 219 4.22 -8.68 -26.23
CA GLN A 219 4.50 -9.54 -27.39
C GLN A 219 4.72 -11.01 -27.00
N ARG A 220 4.08 -11.45 -25.91
CA ARG A 220 4.17 -12.80 -25.36
C ARG A 220 2.96 -13.07 -24.46
N SER A 221 2.69 -14.33 -24.15
CA SER A 221 1.64 -14.69 -23.18
C SER A 221 2.04 -14.26 -21.76
N PRO A 222 1.27 -13.37 -21.10
CA PRO A 222 1.56 -12.97 -19.72
C PRO A 222 1.39 -14.15 -18.75
N VAL A 223 0.40 -15.01 -18.98
CA VAL A 223 0.14 -16.19 -18.14
C VAL A 223 1.30 -17.17 -18.23
N LEU A 224 1.75 -17.48 -19.45
CA LEU A 224 2.89 -18.38 -19.64
C LEU A 224 4.17 -17.78 -19.04
N TRP A 225 4.36 -16.47 -19.14
CA TRP A 225 5.50 -15.80 -18.51
C TRP A 225 5.48 -15.96 -16.98
N ILE A 226 4.33 -15.77 -16.33
CA ILE A 226 4.20 -15.98 -14.87
C ILE A 226 4.48 -17.44 -14.52
N VAL A 227 3.90 -18.39 -15.27
CA VAL A 227 4.14 -19.83 -15.05
C VAL A 227 5.62 -20.17 -15.20
N ASN A 228 6.30 -19.64 -16.22
CA ASN A 228 7.73 -19.84 -16.40
C ASN A 228 8.54 -19.29 -15.22
N GLN A 229 8.13 -18.15 -14.64
CA GLN A 229 8.77 -17.63 -13.41
C GLN A 229 8.58 -18.58 -12.21
N MET A 230 7.41 -19.24 -12.09
CA MET A 230 7.15 -20.17 -10.98
C MET A 230 8.02 -21.43 -11.04
N PHE A 231 8.40 -21.86 -12.25
CA PHE A 231 9.17 -23.08 -12.50
C PHE A 231 10.59 -22.79 -13.02
N ASP A 232 11.08 -21.56 -12.83
CA ASP A 232 12.39 -21.12 -13.35
C ASP A 232 13.54 -21.97 -12.77
N ASP A 233 13.47 -22.28 -11.48
CA ASP A 233 14.47 -23.09 -10.79
C ASP A 233 13.97 -23.72 -9.47
N TRP A 234 14.78 -24.61 -8.91
CA TRP A 234 14.48 -25.31 -7.66
C TRP A 234 14.33 -24.40 -6.44
N SER A 235 15.03 -23.26 -6.36
CA SER A 235 14.88 -22.34 -5.24
C SER A 235 13.50 -21.68 -5.25
N THR A 236 13.01 -21.28 -6.43
CA THR A 236 11.67 -20.71 -6.59
C THR A 236 10.59 -21.73 -6.27
N ILE A 237 10.73 -22.97 -6.73
CA ILE A 237 9.78 -24.06 -6.41
C ILE A 237 9.70 -24.29 -4.90
N LYS A 238 10.85 -24.38 -4.21
CA LYS A 238 10.88 -24.53 -2.74
C LYS A 238 10.21 -23.36 -2.03
N LEU A 239 10.45 -22.13 -2.49
CA LEU A 239 9.83 -20.93 -1.95
C LEU A 239 8.30 -20.95 -2.13
N ILE A 240 7.81 -21.33 -3.31
CA ILE A 240 6.37 -21.44 -3.59
C ILE A 240 5.73 -22.53 -2.73
N MET A 241 6.36 -23.70 -2.59
CA MET A 241 5.85 -24.77 -1.72
C MET A 241 5.73 -24.30 -0.26
N TYR A 242 6.72 -23.55 0.21
CA TYR A 242 6.70 -22.94 1.54
C TYR A 242 5.60 -21.87 1.68
N TRP A 243 5.36 -21.04 0.66
CA TRP A 243 4.24 -20.09 0.66
C TRP A 243 2.87 -20.77 0.61
N ILE A 244 2.73 -21.88 -0.12
CA ILE A 244 1.51 -22.71 -0.10
C ILE A 244 1.27 -23.22 1.32
N PHE A 245 2.31 -23.74 1.99
CA PHE A 245 2.20 -24.17 3.38
C PHE A 245 1.74 -23.02 4.31
N CYS A 246 2.34 -21.83 4.21
CA CYS A 246 1.91 -20.66 4.98
C CYS A 246 0.45 -20.27 4.69
N THR A 247 0.03 -20.37 3.43
CA THR A 247 -1.35 -20.08 3.01
C THR A 247 -2.32 -21.11 3.58
N CYS A 248 -1.96 -22.39 3.62
CA CYS A 248 -2.76 -23.43 4.27
C CYS A 248 -2.96 -23.12 5.76
N ILE A 249 -1.92 -22.69 6.47
CA ILE A 249 -2.05 -22.25 7.88
C ILE A 249 -3.01 -21.06 8.00
N ALA A 250 -2.91 -20.07 7.12
CA ALA A 250 -3.81 -18.91 7.11
C ALA A 250 -5.28 -19.33 6.93
N VAL A 251 -5.55 -20.20 5.94
CA VAL A 251 -6.90 -20.71 5.66
C VAL A 251 -7.42 -21.52 6.84
N LEU A 252 -6.61 -22.42 7.42
CA LEU A 252 -7.01 -23.19 8.60
C LEU A 252 -7.32 -22.29 9.80
N ALA A 253 -6.53 -21.24 10.02
CA ALA A 253 -6.79 -20.27 11.09
C ALA A 253 -8.13 -19.55 10.88
N VAL A 254 -8.46 -19.15 9.65
CA VAL A 254 -9.75 -18.53 9.31
C VAL A 254 -10.90 -19.52 9.48
N SER A 255 -10.79 -20.69 8.85
CA SER A 255 -11.81 -21.75 8.89
C SER A 255 -12.11 -22.20 10.31
N ASN A 256 -11.10 -22.31 11.17
CA ASN A 256 -11.28 -22.67 12.57
C ASN A 256 -12.12 -21.62 13.32
N GLN A 257 -11.86 -20.33 13.12
CA GLN A 257 -12.65 -19.29 13.79
C GLN A 257 -14.08 -19.19 13.26
N ILE A 258 -14.28 -19.42 11.95
CA ILE A 258 -15.61 -19.52 11.34
C ILE A 258 -16.38 -20.71 11.93
N PHE A 259 -15.77 -21.90 11.97
CA PHE A 259 -16.41 -23.13 12.45
C PHE A 259 -16.89 -23.02 13.90
N TYR A 260 -16.07 -22.42 14.77
CA TYR A 260 -16.43 -22.21 16.18
C TYR A 260 -17.19 -20.89 16.44
N ALA A 261 -17.53 -20.13 15.39
CA ALA A 261 -18.18 -18.82 15.49
C ALA A 261 -17.53 -17.87 16.52
N LYS A 262 -16.20 -17.93 16.63
CA LYS A 262 -15.45 -17.25 17.70
C LYS A 262 -14.79 -15.98 17.18
N LYS A 263 -15.24 -14.82 17.68
CA LYS A 263 -14.63 -13.52 17.33
C LYS A 263 -13.13 -13.54 17.58
N ALA A 264 -12.35 -13.17 16.56
CA ALA A 264 -10.90 -13.14 16.64
C ALA A 264 -10.42 -12.09 17.64
N SER A 265 -9.57 -12.49 18.58
CA SER A 265 -8.88 -11.55 19.49
C SER A 265 -7.77 -10.79 18.77
N THR A 266 -7.27 -9.70 19.37
CA THR A 266 -6.10 -8.97 18.85
C THR A 266 -4.90 -9.89 18.63
N ILE A 267 -4.65 -10.83 19.56
CA ILE A 267 -3.56 -11.81 19.46
C ILE A 267 -3.81 -12.79 18.31
N THR A 268 -5.04 -13.27 18.15
CA THR A 268 -5.41 -14.16 17.03
C THR A 268 -5.13 -13.52 15.68
N ARG A 269 -5.39 -12.22 15.53
CA ARG A 269 -5.09 -11.48 14.29
C ARG A 269 -3.59 -11.36 14.01
N LYS A 270 -2.72 -11.50 15.03
CA LYS A 270 -1.25 -11.47 14.85
C LYS A 270 -0.68 -12.70 14.16
N ILE A 271 -1.46 -13.78 14.01
CA ILE A 271 -1.09 -14.93 13.17
C ILE A 271 -0.78 -14.46 11.74
N PHE A 272 -1.62 -13.58 11.15
CA PHE A 272 -1.38 -13.07 9.80
C PHE A 272 -0.15 -12.17 9.69
N HIS A 273 0.21 -11.48 10.76
CA HIS A 273 1.41 -10.64 10.80
C HIS A 273 2.66 -11.52 10.84
N ALA A 274 2.65 -12.58 11.66
CA ALA A 274 3.71 -13.58 11.69
C ALA A 274 3.84 -14.31 10.34
N LEU A 275 2.72 -14.69 9.71
CA LEU A 275 2.72 -15.29 8.37
C LEU A 275 3.24 -14.32 7.29
N ALA A 276 2.93 -13.03 7.40
CA ALA A 276 3.49 -12.03 6.49
C ALA A 276 5.01 -11.95 6.62
N VAL A 277 5.56 -11.91 7.84
CA VAL A 277 7.01 -11.99 8.06
C VAL A 277 7.60 -13.28 7.47
N ALA A 278 6.94 -14.42 7.73
CA ALA A 278 7.35 -15.72 7.24
C ALA A 278 7.38 -15.79 5.70
N VAL A 279 6.45 -15.16 5.00
CA VAL A 279 6.38 -15.14 3.53
C VAL A 279 7.37 -14.13 2.92
N TYR A 280 7.40 -12.90 3.45
CA TYR A 280 8.13 -11.79 2.84
C TYR A 280 9.65 -11.86 3.05
N ILE A 281 10.14 -12.27 4.23
CA ILE A 281 11.59 -12.37 4.46
C ILE A 281 12.27 -13.28 3.42
N PRO A 282 11.89 -14.56 3.25
CA PRO A 282 12.52 -15.41 2.24
C PRO A 282 12.22 -14.92 0.82
N GLY A 283 11.06 -14.30 0.57
CA GLY A 283 10.77 -13.68 -0.72
C GLY A 283 11.74 -12.56 -1.08
N LEU A 284 12.05 -11.66 -0.13
CA LEU A 284 13.02 -10.57 -0.31
C LEU A 284 14.44 -11.10 -0.50
N LEU A 285 14.83 -12.10 0.30
CA LEU A 285 16.18 -12.67 0.28
C LEU A 285 16.47 -13.46 -1.00
N TYR A 286 15.54 -14.29 -1.45
CA TYR A 286 15.81 -15.24 -2.54
C TYR A 286 15.23 -14.80 -3.89
N ARG A 287 14.05 -14.18 -3.92
CA ARG A 287 13.30 -13.89 -5.15
C ARG A 287 12.53 -12.57 -5.09
N CYS A 288 13.24 -11.46 -4.82
CA CYS A 288 12.65 -10.12 -4.66
C CYS A 288 11.72 -9.70 -5.82
N SER A 289 12.16 -9.85 -7.07
CA SER A 289 11.34 -9.46 -8.23
C SER A 289 10.06 -10.30 -8.35
N PHE A 290 10.11 -11.58 -7.96
CA PHE A 290 8.93 -12.44 -7.96
C PHE A 290 8.00 -12.10 -6.80
N LEU A 291 8.54 -11.79 -5.61
CA LEU A 291 7.76 -11.27 -4.48
C LEU A 291 7.04 -9.95 -4.83
N TYR A 292 7.70 -9.04 -5.56
CA TYR A 292 7.07 -7.81 -6.06
C TYR A 292 5.83 -8.13 -6.92
N LEU A 293 5.97 -9.05 -7.88
CA LEU A 293 4.85 -9.51 -8.69
C LEU A 293 3.77 -10.19 -7.83
N ALA A 294 4.15 -11.14 -6.99
CA ALA A 294 3.23 -11.93 -6.17
C ALA A 294 2.43 -11.03 -5.22
N SER A 295 3.07 -10.07 -4.54
CA SER A 295 2.39 -9.15 -3.62
C SER A 295 1.31 -8.30 -4.33
N GLY A 296 1.58 -7.81 -5.54
CA GLY A 296 0.59 -7.08 -6.33
C GLY A 296 -0.54 -7.97 -6.86
N VAL A 297 -0.24 -9.22 -7.22
CA VAL A 297 -1.26 -10.21 -7.62
C VAL A 297 -2.16 -10.54 -6.43
N VAL A 298 -1.60 -10.76 -5.25
CA VAL A 298 -2.35 -11.00 -4.01
C VAL A 298 -3.22 -9.79 -3.65
N LEU A 299 -2.74 -8.55 -3.87
CA LEU A 299 -3.57 -7.35 -3.70
C LEU A 299 -4.79 -7.38 -4.65
N GLY A 300 -4.58 -7.79 -5.90
CA GLY A 300 -5.67 -7.97 -6.85
C GLY A 300 -6.66 -9.04 -6.40
N ILE A 301 -6.17 -10.18 -5.89
CA ILE A 301 -7.02 -11.22 -5.32
C ILE A 301 -7.82 -10.67 -4.14
N PHE A 302 -7.22 -9.90 -3.24
CA PHE A 302 -7.93 -9.29 -2.10
C PHE A 302 -9.06 -8.38 -2.57
N PHE A 303 -8.82 -7.52 -3.57
CA PHE A 303 -9.89 -6.70 -4.15
C PHE A 303 -10.98 -7.53 -4.83
N ALA A 304 -10.62 -8.59 -5.56
CA ALA A 304 -11.61 -9.47 -6.20
C ALA A 304 -12.47 -10.21 -5.16
N LEU A 305 -11.85 -10.77 -4.10
CA LEU A 305 -12.56 -11.40 -2.99
C LEU A 305 -13.47 -10.40 -2.28
N GLU A 306 -13.03 -9.17 -2.11
CA GLU A 306 -13.83 -8.13 -1.48
C GLU A 306 -15.06 -7.72 -2.31
N ILE A 307 -14.93 -7.69 -3.63
CA ILE A 307 -16.08 -7.51 -4.53
C ILE A 307 -17.07 -8.68 -4.39
N LEU A 308 -16.57 -9.93 -4.37
CA LEU A 308 -17.39 -11.12 -4.17
C LEU A 308 -18.12 -11.11 -2.81
N ARG A 309 -17.43 -10.70 -1.74
CA ARG A 309 -17.99 -10.57 -0.38
C ARG A 309 -19.10 -9.53 -0.35
N ASN A 310 -18.80 -8.31 -0.80
CA ASN A 310 -19.74 -7.19 -0.77
C ASN A 310 -21.00 -7.45 -1.59
N LEU A 311 -20.86 -8.10 -2.75
CA LEU A 311 -21.98 -8.47 -3.62
C LEU A 311 -22.62 -9.83 -3.23
N ARG A 312 -22.07 -10.53 -2.25
CA ARG A 312 -22.48 -11.88 -1.79
C ARG A 312 -22.59 -12.90 -2.94
N ILE A 313 -21.65 -12.86 -3.88
CA ILE A 313 -21.69 -13.72 -5.08
C ILE A 313 -21.21 -15.14 -4.74
N PRO A 314 -21.97 -16.20 -5.08
CA PRO A 314 -21.57 -17.59 -4.84
C PRO A 314 -20.40 -18.02 -5.77
N PRO A 315 -19.56 -18.98 -5.35
CA PRO A 315 -19.71 -19.80 -4.14
C PRO A 315 -19.09 -19.17 -2.88
N LEU A 316 -18.21 -18.17 -3.02
CA LEU A 316 -17.38 -17.68 -1.90
C LEU A 316 -18.02 -16.55 -1.09
N GLY A 317 -18.96 -15.79 -1.65
CA GLY A 317 -19.45 -14.55 -1.04
C GLY A 317 -19.95 -14.69 0.40
N ILE A 318 -20.67 -15.78 0.70
CA ILE A 318 -21.16 -16.07 2.06
C ILE A 318 -20.01 -16.42 3.01
N TYR A 319 -19.12 -17.34 2.62
CA TYR A 319 -17.97 -17.72 3.44
C TYR A 319 -17.03 -16.54 3.73
N LEU A 320 -16.84 -15.65 2.75
CA LEU A 320 -16.07 -14.43 2.93
C LEU A 320 -16.74 -13.46 3.89
N GLN A 321 -18.07 -13.39 3.86
CA GLN A 321 -18.83 -12.56 4.81
C GLN A 321 -18.75 -13.13 6.24
N ASP A 322 -18.83 -14.44 6.40
CA ASP A 322 -18.69 -15.10 7.70
C ASP A 322 -17.27 -14.89 8.27
N GLY A 323 -16.26 -15.05 7.42
CA GLY A 323 -14.87 -14.73 7.76
C GLY A 323 -14.71 -13.27 8.17
N PHE A 324 -15.30 -12.34 7.43
CA PHE A 324 -15.30 -10.91 7.78
C PHE A 324 -15.95 -10.67 9.14
N VAL A 325 -17.14 -11.22 9.41
CA VAL A 325 -17.83 -11.05 10.70
C VAL A 325 -16.96 -11.51 11.87
N VAL A 326 -16.23 -12.62 11.69
CA VAL A 326 -15.40 -13.20 12.74
C VAL A 326 -14.08 -12.44 12.95
N PHE A 327 -13.47 -11.90 11.89
CA PHE A 327 -12.17 -11.22 11.98
C PHE A 327 -12.23 -9.69 12.05
N SER A 328 -13.30 -9.06 11.57
CA SER A 328 -13.42 -7.61 11.47
C SER A 328 -13.10 -6.91 12.78
N ASP A 329 -12.48 -5.75 12.69
CA ASP A 329 -12.16 -4.93 13.86
C ASP A 329 -12.71 -3.50 13.72
N GLU A 330 -12.40 -2.65 14.69
CA GLU A 330 -12.81 -1.25 14.69
C GLU A 330 -12.26 -0.43 13.50
N LYS A 331 -11.31 -0.98 12.73
CA LYS A 331 -10.73 -0.34 11.57
C LYS A 331 -11.51 -0.65 10.29
N ASP A 332 -12.29 -1.73 10.30
CA ASP A 332 -13.09 -2.20 9.19
C ASP A 332 -14.49 -1.60 9.19
N CYS A 333 -15.08 -1.43 8.01
CA CYS A 333 -16.47 -1.01 7.81
C CYS A 333 -17.22 -2.11 7.05
N GLU A 334 -18.55 -2.17 7.13
CA GLU A 334 -19.34 -3.20 6.43
C GLU A 334 -19.00 -3.28 4.92
N GLN A 335 -18.74 -2.10 4.32
CA GLN A 335 -18.42 -1.95 2.91
C GLN A 335 -16.99 -2.36 2.53
N LEU A 336 -16.04 -2.36 3.48
CA LEU A 336 -14.64 -2.57 3.15
C LEU A 336 -13.84 -3.21 4.30
N ALA A 337 -13.28 -4.39 4.02
CA ALA A 337 -12.31 -5.09 4.87
C ALA A 337 -10.91 -4.50 4.67
N LEU A 338 -10.64 -3.38 5.34
CA LEU A 338 -9.40 -2.62 5.20
C LEU A 338 -8.21 -3.29 5.88
N THR A 339 -8.40 -3.95 7.02
CA THR A 339 -7.33 -4.54 7.81
C THR A 339 -6.45 -5.53 7.02
N PRO A 340 -6.98 -6.54 6.30
CA PRO A 340 -6.15 -7.45 5.50
C PRO A 340 -5.47 -6.75 4.31
N ILE A 341 -6.15 -5.80 3.66
CA ILE A 341 -5.60 -5.03 2.54
C ILE A 341 -4.44 -4.16 3.01
N TYR A 342 -4.60 -3.48 4.15
CA TYR A 342 -3.56 -2.63 4.72
C TYR A 342 -2.40 -3.42 5.31
N LEU A 343 -2.61 -4.62 5.85
CA LEU A 343 -1.50 -5.48 6.26
C LEU A 343 -0.61 -5.83 5.06
N LEU A 344 -1.21 -6.27 3.95
CA LEU A 344 -0.48 -6.57 2.71
C LEU A 344 0.20 -5.32 2.16
N ALA A 345 -0.52 -4.21 2.06
CA ALA A 345 0.03 -2.94 1.57
C ALA A 345 1.18 -2.46 2.47
N GLY A 346 1.02 -2.50 3.79
CA GLY A 346 2.05 -2.10 4.75
C GLY A 346 3.35 -2.91 4.61
N CYS A 347 3.24 -4.22 4.37
CA CYS A 347 4.39 -5.08 4.11
C CYS A 347 5.03 -4.83 2.73
N SER A 348 4.23 -4.43 1.74
CA SER A 348 4.65 -4.30 0.34
C SER A 348 5.05 -2.88 -0.08
N LEU A 349 4.61 -1.85 0.63
CA LEU A 349 4.87 -0.46 0.26
C LEU A 349 6.36 -0.16 0.11
N PRO A 350 7.25 -0.59 1.03
CA PRO A 350 8.69 -0.39 0.87
C PRO A 350 9.24 -0.97 -0.44
N ILE A 351 8.78 -2.15 -0.88
CA ILE A 351 9.20 -2.75 -2.16
C ILE A 351 8.52 -2.09 -3.36
N TRP A 352 7.28 -1.60 -3.23
CA TRP A 352 6.54 -0.94 -4.31
C TRP A 352 7.04 0.47 -4.64
N ILE A 353 7.53 1.20 -3.64
CA ILE A 353 7.90 2.62 -3.80
C ILE A 353 9.40 2.86 -3.86
N HIS A 354 10.25 1.86 -3.56
CA HIS A 354 11.70 2.02 -3.66
C HIS A 354 12.14 2.14 -5.13
N PRO A 355 13.13 3.00 -5.46
CA PRO A 355 13.55 3.23 -6.85
C PRO A 355 14.14 2.00 -7.53
N SER A 356 14.83 1.15 -6.77
CA SER A 356 15.52 -0.04 -7.26
C SER A 356 15.51 -1.15 -6.19
N PRO A 357 14.34 -1.72 -5.85
CA PRO A 357 14.20 -2.63 -4.70
C PRO A 357 14.96 -3.95 -4.86
N CYS A 358 15.14 -4.42 -6.09
CA CYS A 358 15.71 -5.74 -6.37
C CYS A 358 17.03 -5.70 -7.17
N ASP A 359 17.54 -4.52 -7.52
CA ASP A 359 18.86 -4.37 -8.14
C ASP A 359 19.90 -4.29 -7.03
N VAL A 360 20.39 -5.46 -6.61
CA VAL A 360 21.37 -5.59 -5.54
C VAL A 360 22.70 -6.02 -6.14
N THR A 361 23.33 -5.12 -6.89
CA THR A 361 24.77 -5.14 -7.09
C THR A 361 25.40 -4.28 -5.96
N ASP A 362 26.15 -4.95 -5.09
CA ASP A 362 27.11 -4.40 -4.12
C ASP A 362 26.64 -3.54 -2.92
N SER A 363 25.34 -3.24 -2.76
CA SER A 363 24.79 -2.41 -1.66
C SER A 363 23.87 -3.15 -0.65
N ALA A 364 23.95 -4.49 -0.62
CA ALA A 364 22.88 -5.41 -0.20
C ALA A 364 22.30 -5.28 1.22
N SER A 365 23.00 -4.67 2.17
CA SER A 365 22.65 -4.88 3.59
C SER A 365 21.75 -3.79 4.16
N PHE A 366 22.12 -2.51 3.97
CA PHE A 366 21.28 -1.40 4.44
C PHE A 366 19.97 -1.28 3.63
N ASN A 367 20.04 -1.52 2.33
CA ASN A 367 18.87 -1.49 1.45
C ASN A 367 17.83 -2.55 1.86
N LEU A 368 18.27 -3.72 2.33
CA LEU A 368 17.33 -4.74 2.82
C LEU A 368 16.57 -4.26 4.06
N VAL A 369 17.22 -3.57 5.00
CA VAL A 369 16.54 -3.02 6.21
C VAL A 369 15.48 -2.00 5.82
N ILE A 370 15.75 -1.14 4.82
CA ILE A 370 14.75 -0.21 4.27
C ILE A 370 13.54 -0.98 3.73
N LEU A 371 13.75 -2.03 2.94
CA LEU A 371 12.66 -2.85 2.38
C LEU A 371 11.90 -3.64 3.45
N LEU A 372 12.55 -3.95 4.57
CA LEU A 372 11.94 -4.61 5.73
C LEU A 372 11.12 -3.66 6.62
N SER A 373 11.03 -2.35 6.31
CA SER A 373 10.32 -1.36 7.15
C SER A 373 8.92 -1.80 7.56
N GLY A 374 8.14 -2.38 6.64
CA GLY A 374 6.82 -2.94 6.94
C GLY A 374 6.90 -4.15 7.88
N LEU A 375 7.78 -5.10 7.61
CA LEU A 375 7.90 -6.31 8.42
C LEU A 375 8.41 -6.01 9.84
N LEU A 376 9.36 -5.09 9.97
CA LEU A 376 9.88 -4.64 11.26
C LEU A 376 8.80 -3.92 12.06
N SER A 377 8.18 -2.89 11.47
CA SER A 377 7.22 -2.05 12.19
C SER A 377 5.92 -2.77 12.53
N ILE A 378 5.26 -3.39 11.54
CA ILE A 378 3.92 -3.97 11.74
C ILE A 378 3.96 -5.49 11.93
N GLY A 379 4.85 -6.19 11.21
CA GLY A 379 4.99 -7.64 11.32
C GLY A 379 5.49 -8.07 12.71
N VAL A 380 6.56 -7.45 13.19
CA VAL A 380 7.25 -7.81 14.44
C VAL A 380 6.94 -6.82 15.57
N GLY A 381 7.16 -5.53 15.34
CA GLY A 381 7.02 -4.49 16.34
C GLY A 381 5.61 -4.41 16.92
N ASP A 382 4.63 -4.04 16.10
CA ASP A 382 3.21 -3.90 16.48
C ASP A 382 2.60 -5.21 17.03
N SER A 383 3.02 -6.36 16.48
CA SER A 383 2.66 -7.68 17.01
C SER A 383 3.12 -7.87 18.45
N MET A 384 4.41 -7.62 18.73
CA MET A 384 4.97 -7.78 20.07
C MET A 384 4.46 -6.72 21.04
N ALA A 385 4.22 -5.50 20.56
CA ALA A 385 3.58 -4.45 21.34
C ALA A 385 2.18 -4.87 21.83
N SER A 386 1.39 -5.44 20.93
CA SER A 386 0.04 -5.91 21.22
C SER A 386 0.03 -7.11 22.17
N ILE A 387 0.90 -8.09 21.94
CA ILE A 387 0.99 -9.31 22.78
C ILE A 387 1.50 -8.96 24.17
N VAL A 388 2.66 -8.31 24.28
CA VAL A 388 3.24 -7.99 25.58
C VAL A 388 2.43 -6.93 26.29
N GLY A 389 1.94 -5.91 25.58
CA GLY A 389 1.15 -4.84 26.16
C GLY A 389 -0.18 -5.31 26.73
N SER A 390 -0.83 -6.32 26.12
CA SER A 390 -2.09 -6.88 26.63
C SER A 390 -1.90 -7.85 27.80
N HIS A 391 -0.78 -8.58 27.86
CA HIS A 391 -0.51 -9.53 28.95
C HIS A 391 0.23 -8.93 30.15
N TYR A 392 1.15 -8.00 29.91
CA TYR A 392 2.11 -7.50 30.92
C TYR A 392 2.06 -5.99 31.10
N GLY A 393 1.25 -5.26 30.33
CA GLY A 393 1.19 -3.81 30.38
C GLY A 393 0.56 -3.30 31.68
N LYS A 394 1.28 -2.41 32.40
CA LYS A 394 0.80 -1.75 33.61
C LYS A 394 0.75 -0.24 33.44
N PHE A 395 1.72 0.33 32.72
CA PHE A 395 1.83 1.78 32.55
C PHE A 395 1.34 2.22 31.18
N SER A 396 0.16 2.81 31.12
CA SER A 396 -0.38 3.37 29.87
C SER A 396 0.24 4.72 29.51
N TRP A 397 0.45 4.95 28.22
CA TRP A 397 0.83 6.26 27.71
C TRP A 397 -0.31 7.28 27.94
N PRO A 398 0.01 8.55 28.28
CA PRO A 398 -1.02 9.55 28.50
C PRO A 398 -1.94 9.72 27.28
N GLY A 399 -3.24 9.58 27.51
CA GLY A 399 -4.29 9.75 26.50
C GLY A 399 -4.47 8.58 25.54
N THR A 400 -3.84 7.41 25.77
CA THR A 400 -4.04 6.20 24.95
C THR A 400 -4.22 4.96 25.82
N LYS A 401 -4.71 3.87 25.23
CA LYS A 401 -4.78 2.54 25.87
C LYS A 401 -3.49 1.73 25.73
N LYS A 402 -2.48 2.29 25.05
CA LYS A 402 -1.22 1.60 24.74
C LYS A 402 -0.26 1.73 25.91
N THR A 403 0.57 0.72 26.14
CA THR A 403 1.42 0.62 27.33
C THR A 403 2.90 0.84 27.02
N VAL A 404 3.64 1.35 28.00
CA VAL A 404 5.09 1.56 27.91
C VAL A 404 5.81 0.23 27.72
N GLU A 405 5.36 -0.83 28.41
CA GLU A 405 5.88 -2.18 28.26
C GLU A 405 5.65 -2.73 26.85
N GLY A 406 4.49 -2.46 26.26
CA GLY A 406 4.22 -2.78 24.85
C GLY A 406 5.19 -2.06 23.90
N THR A 407 5.41 -0.76 24.11
CA THR A 407 6.38 0.01 23.31
C THR A 407 7.81 -0.51 23.48
N LEU A 408 8.23 -0.90 24.70
CA LEU A 408 9.54 -1.50 24.92
C LEU A 408 9.67 -2.84 24.19
N ALA A 409 8.64 -3.69 24.25
CA ALA A 409 8.61 -4.95 23.50
C ALA A 409 8.68 -4.73 21.99
N CYS A 410 8.02 -3.68 21.48
CA CYS A 410 8.08 -3.27 20.08
C CYS A 410 9.52 -2.94 19.64
N VAL A 411 10.25 -2.20 20.46
CA VAL A 411 11.64 -1.79 20.17
C VAL A 411 12.57 -3.01 20.23
N LEU A 412 12.50 -3.78 21.32
CA LEU A 412 13.39 -4.92 21.55
C LEU A 412 13.20 -6.03 20.51
N SER A 413 11.96 -6.30 20.09
CA SER A 413 11.68 -7.34 19.08
C SER A 413 12.22 -6.97 17.70
N GLN A 414 12.10 -5.70 17.30
CA GLN A 414 12.66 -5.21 16.03
C GLN A 414 14.19 -5.28 16.02
N VAL A 415 14.84 -4.82 17.10
CA VAL A 415 16.30 -4.94 17.26
C VAL A 415 16.73 -6.41 17.25
N GLY A 416 15.98 -7.28 17.95
CA GLY A 416 16.22 -8.71 17.98
C GLY A 416 16.14 -9.36 16.60
N LEU A 417 15.14 -9.03 15.77
CA LEU A 417 15.04 -9.55 14.41
C LEU A 417 16.22 -9.08 13.54
N ILE A 418 16.65 -7.83 13.66
CA ILE A 418 17.81 -7.33 12.89
C ILE A 418 19.08 -8.08 13.30
N TYR A 419 19.29 -8.28 14.61
CA TYR A 419 20.43 -9.07 15.10
C TYR A 419 20.38 -10.52 14.60
N LEU A 420 19.19 -11.14 14.58
CA LEU A 420 18.99 -12.48 14.04
C LEU A 420 19.37 -12.55 12.56
N LEU A 421 18.96 -11.55 11.76
CA LEU A 421 19.30 -11.49 10.34
C LEU A 421 20.80 -11.27 10.09
N ILE A 422 21.49 -10.53 10.97
CA ILE A 422 22.96 -10.41 10.93
C ILE A 422 23.61 -11.74 11.30
N TYR A 423 23.12 -12.42 12.34
CA TYR A 423 23.65 -13.70 12.80
C TYR A 423 23.57 -14.80 11.73
N PHE A 424 22.50 -14.81 10.91
CA PHE A 424 22.34 -15.74 9.79
C PHE A 424 22.94 -15.23 8.46
N ASP A 425 23.82 -14.22 8.50
CA ASP A 425 24.46 -13.62 7.32
C ASP A 425 23.49 -13.11 6.24
N CYS A 426 22.24 -12.86 6.60
CA CYS A 426 21.23 -12.28 5.69
C CYS A 426 21.45 -10.77 5.49
N ILE A 427 22.06 -10.10 6.49
CA ILE A 427 22.44 -8.70 6.46
C ILE A 427 23.91 -8.62 6.91
N ARG A 428 24.77 -7.91 6.17
CA ARG A 428 26.16 -7.69 6.59
C ARG A 428 26.21 -6.90 7.92
N PRO A 429 27.29 -7.06 8.71
CA PRO A 429 27.50 -6.24 9.90
C PRO A 429 27.30 -4.75 9.61
N LEU A 430 26.51 -4.10 10.46
CA LEU A 430 26.14 -2.69 10.32
C LEU A 430 27.28 -1.78 10.78
N SER A 431 27.48 -0.65 10.11
CA SER A 431 28.34 0.41 10.62
C SER A 431 27.69 1.06 11.85
N SER A 432 28.48 1.73 12.71
CA SER A 432 27.95 2.45 13.87
C SER A 432 26.91 3.51 13.45
N TYR A 433 27.12 4.15 12.29
CA TYR A 433 26.17 5.11 11.72
C TYR A 433 24.84 4.44 11.36
N ASP A 434 24.88 3.31 10.65
CA ASP A 434 23.67 2.57 10.25
C ASP A 434 22.91 2.04 11.47
N SER A 435 23.62 1.55 12.50
CA SER A 435 23.01 1.09 13.75
C SER A 435 22.26 2.21 14.47
N VAL A 436 22.86 3.41 14.61
CA VAL A 436 22.19 4.57 15.22
C VAL A 436 20.97 4.97 14.41
N LYS A 437 21.09 5.00 13.08
CA LYS A 437 20.00 5.35 12.18
C LYS A 437 18.83 4.36 12.30
N ILE A 438 19.12 3.05 12.28
CA ILE A 438 18.12 1.99 12.47
C ILE A 438 17.45 2.09 13.83
N LEU A 439 18.22 2.25 14.90
CA LEU A 439 17.66 2.41 16.25
C LEU A 439 16.76 3.66 16.34
N SER A 440 17.17 4.77 15.74
CA SER A 440 16.35 5.98 15.69
C SER A 440 15.02 5.75 14.96
N ALA A 441 15.04 5.04 13.83
CA ALA A 441 13.84 4.70 13.07
C ALA A 441 12.90 3.78 13.86
N ILE A 442 13.44 2.79 14.57
CA ILE A 442 12.67 1.88 15.43
C ILE A 442 12.02 2.66 16.58
N VAL A 443 12.78 3.49 17.29
CA VAL A 443 12.28 4.26 18.44
C VAL A 443 11.19 5.24 18.01
N VAL A 444 11.44 6.04 16.97
CA VAL A 444 10.44 7.01 16.49
C VAL A 444 9.17 6.31 16.00
N THR A 445 9.30 5.24 15.23
CA THR A 445 8.13 4.45 14.76
C THR A 445 7.36 3.86 15.94
N SER A 446 8.03 3.37 16.97
CA SER A 446 7.40 2.81 18.18
C SER A 446 6.68 3.89 19.01
N LEU A 447 7.21 5.12 19.05
CA LEU A 447 6.53 6.26 19.68
C LEU A 447 5.31 6.72 18.87
N VAL A 448 5.39 6.69 17.54
CA VAL A 448 4.24 6.97 16.67
C VAL A 448 3.16 5.92 16.87
N GLU A 449 3.53 4.64 16.95
CA GLU A 449 2.63 3.53 17.30
C GLU A 449 1.90 3.81 18.61
N ALA A 450 2.62 4.20 19.67
CA ALA A 450 2.06 4.47 20.99
C ALA A 450 1.01 5.60 21.03
N LYS A 451 1.04 6.52 20.05
CA LYS A 451 0.22 7.74 20.03
C LYS A 451 -0.80 7.82 18.89
N THR A 452 -0.60 7.07 17.81
CA THR A 452 -1.47 7.13 16.64
C THR A 452 -2.82 6.44 16.88
N THR A 453 -3.87 7.03 16.32
CA THR A 453 -5.22 6.42 16.21
C THR A 453 -5.56 6.04 14.76
N GLN A 454 -4.61 6.19 13.85
CA GLN A 454 -4.76 5.82 12.44
C GLN A 454 -4.49 4.32 12.29
N VAL A 455 -4.81 3.76 11.12
CA VAL A 455 -4.38 2.38 10.82
C VAL A 455 -2.84 2.30 10.83
N ASP A 456 -2.33 1.66 11.88
CA ASP A 456 -0.93 1.24 12.07
C ASP A 456 -0.32 0.59 10.84
N ASN A 457 -1.03 -0.37 10.24
CA ASN A 457 -0.63 -1.10 9.03
C ASN A 457 -0.31 -0.19 7.84
N LEU A 458 -0.84 1.04 7.80
CA LEU A 458 -0.62 2.00 6.74
C LEU A 458 0.48 3.02 7.10
N ALA A 459 0.44 3.51 8.33
CA ALA A 459 1.26 4.63 8.75
C ALA A 459 2.69 4.24 9.16
N LEU A 460 2.84 3.20 9.99
CA LEU A 460 4.12 2.85 10.60
C LEU A 460 5.18 2.42 9.59
N PRO A 461 4.86 1.61 8.55
CA PRO A 461 5.84 1.22 7.55
C PRO A 461 6.50 2.41 6.85
N LEU A 462 5.73 3.46 6.56
CA LEU A 462 6.23 4.63 5.83
C LEU A 462 7.00 5.59 6.73
N VAL A 463 6.60 5.74 8.00
CA VAL A 463 7.38 6.50 8.98
C VAL A 463 8.77 5.88 9.11
N MET A 464 8.84 4.56 9.29
CA MET A 464 10.11 3.84 9.38
C MET A 464 10.93 3.98 8.09
N TYR A 465 10.29 3.77 6.94
CA TYR A 465 10.92 3.89 5.62
C TYR A 465 11.53 5.28 5.38
N ILE A 466 10.80 6.36 5.69
CA ILE A 466 11.28 7.73 5.53
C ILE A 466 12.54 7.96 6.38
N ILE A 467 12.53 7.56 7.66
CA ILE A 467 13.69 7.76 8.56
C ILE A 467 14.88 6.93 8.10
N LEU A 468 14.65 5.70 7.62
CA LEU A 468 15.72 4.84 7.11
C LEU A 468 16.31 5.35 5.78
N ILE A 469 15.60 6.16 5.00
CA ILE A 469 16.15 6.72 3.76
C ILE A 469 16.85 8.06 3.98
N LEU A 470 16.39 8.88 4.94
CA LEU A 470 17.02 10.16 5.29
C LEU A 470 18.51 10.03 5.62
#